data_AF-A0A368SHK7-F1
#
_entry.id   AF-A0A368SHK7-F1
#
_cell.length_a   1.000
_cell.length_b   1.000
_cell.length_c   1.000
_cell.angle_alpha   90.00
_cell.angle_beta   90.00
_cell.angle_gamma   90.00
#
_symmetry.space_group_name_H-M   'P 1'
#
loop_
_entity.id
_entity.type
_entity.pdbx_description
1 polymer ?
#
loop_
_entity_poly.entity_id
_entity_poly.type
_entity_poly.pdbx_seq_one_letter_code
_entity_poly.pdbx_strand_id
1 'polypeptide(L)'
;MFFYSTSMQVGDGKLTLFWTDRWLDGRSIAEIAPYLYQAVRPRTRKKRTVYEGLQDRRWVKDIIGALTVQVLLDYLNIWERLRLITLVDNVQDKILWK
;
A
#
# COMPACT_ATOMS: atom_id res chain seq x y z
N MET A 1 -10.42 15.05 -13.63
CA MET A 1 -9.73 14.72 -12.36
C MET A 1 -8.36 14.14 -12.74
N PHE A 2 -7.30 14.95 -12.63
CA PHE A 2 -5.98 14.69 -13.22
C PHE A 2 -5.08 13.91 -12.26
N PHE A 3 -5.17 12.58 -12.24
CA PHE A 3 -4.25 11.71 -11.46
C PHE A 3 -3.29 10.90 -12.34
N TYR A 4 -3.15 11.23 -13.63
CA TYR A 4 -2.38 10.40 -14.56
C TYR A 4 -0.85 10.55 -14.45
N SER A 5 -0.35 11.48 -13.63
CA SER A 5 1.08 11.80 -13.60
C SER A 5 1.66 12.02 -12.20
N THR A 6 1.06 11.45 -11.16
CA THR A 6 1.54 11.66 -9.79
C THR A 6 1.74 10.32 -9.09
N SER A 7 2.99 9.96 -8.82
CA SER A 7 3.39 8.82 -7.99
C SER A 7 4.08 9.32 -6.73
N MET A 8 3.96 8.60 -5.62
CA MET A 8 4.64 8.97 -4.37
C MET A 8 5.92 8.15 -4.23
N GLN A 9 7.05 8.84 -4.06
CA GLN A 9 8.29 8.23 -3.60
C GLN A 9 8.26 8.20 -2.08
N VAL A 10 8.18 7.00 -1.53
CA VAL A 10 8.14 6.79 -0.09
C VAL A 10 9.52 7.06 0.52
N GLY A 11 9.56 7.93 1.51
CA GLY A 11 10.70 8.10 2.41
C GLY A 11 10.39 7.42 3.75
N ASP A 12 9.83 8.18 4.69
CA ASP A 12 9.40 7.72 6.01
C ASP A 12 7.99 7.12 6.01
N GLY A 13 7.23 7.29 4.92
CA GLY A 13 5.94 6.66 4.69
C GLY A 13 4.80 7.17 5.58
N LYS A 14 4.98 8.28 6.30
CA LYS A 14 3.97 8.79 7.24
C LYS A 14 2.86 9.57 6.58
N LEU A 15 3.09 10.11 5.38
CA LEU A 15 2.11 10.93 4.66
C LEU A 15 1.43 10.16 3.52
N THR A 16 2.06 9.09 3.06
CA THR A 16 1.56 8.22 1.99
C THR A 16 0.60 7.18 2.53
N LEU A 17 -0.58 7.03 1.92
CA LEU A 17 -1.54 5.99 2.26
C LEU A 17 -1.16 4.64 1.63
N PHE A 18 -1.11 3.60 2.46
CA PHE A 18 -0.69 2.26 2.07
C PHE A 18 -1.57 1.63 0.99
N TRP A 19 -2.90 1.77 1.09
CA TRP A 19 -3.81 1.04 0.21
C TRP A 19 -4.19 1.80 -1.07
N THR A 20 -4.28 3.12 -1.01
CA THR A 20 -4.91 3.95 -2.06
C THR A 20 -3.93 4.78 -2.86
N ASP A 21 -2.80 5.18 -2.27
CA ASP A 21 -1.86 6.06 -2.96
C ASP A 21 -0.94 5.27 -3.89
N ARG A 22 -0.45 5.93 -4.93
CA ARG A 22 0.38 5.32 -5.98
C ARG A 22 1.85 5.33 -5.60
N TRP A 23 2.20 4.51 -4.61
CA TRP A 23 3.53 4.48 -4.02
C TRP A 23 4.30 3.19 -4.26
N LEU A 24 3.60 2.13 -4.70
CA LEU A 24 4.19 0.83 -4.98
C LEU A 24 4.35 0.66 -6.50
N ASP A 25 5.58 0.75 -7.01
CA ASP A 25 5.88 0.69 -8.45
C ASP A 25 5.08 1.73 -9.27
N GLY A 26 4.80 2.89 -8.67
CA GLY A 26 3.99 3.96 -9.28
C GLY A 26 2.49 3.63 -9.40
N ARG A 27 2.02 2.57 -8.75
CA ARG A 27 0.63 2.14 -8.68
C ARG A 27 0.18 2.03 -7.22
N SER A 28 -1.13 2.00 -7.00
CA SER A 28 -1.67 1.74 -5.66
C SER A 28 -1.85 0.25 -5.43
N ILE A 29 -1.85 -0.18 -4.16
CA ILE A 29 -2.15 -1.58 -3.82
C ILE A 29 -3.58 -1.94 -4.27
N ALA A 30 -4.53 -1.00 -4.23
CA ALA A 30 -5.87 -1.20 -4.78
C ALA A 30 -5.87 -1.48 -6.30
N GLU A 31 -4.92 -0.93 -7.06
CA GLU A 31 -4.76 -1.20 -8.49
C GLU A 31 -4.00 -2.52 -8.78
N ILE A 32 -3.05 -2.90 -7.92
CA ILE A 32 -2.22 -4.10 -8.08
C ILE A 32 -2.96 -5.36 -7.59
N ALA A 33 -3.70 -5.25 -6.49
CA ALA A 33 -4.26 -6.36 -5.73
C ALA A 33 -5.71 -6.04 -5.29
N PRO A 34 -6.66 -5.99 -6.24
CA PRO A 34 -8.02 -5.53 -5.99
C PRO A 34 -8.83 -6.46 -5.07
N TYR A 35 -8.60 -7.77 -5.10
CA TYR A 35 -9.31 -8.73 -4.24
C TYR A 35 -8.83 -8.62 -2.80
N LEU A 36 -7.52 -8.50 -2.59
CA LEU A 36 -6.97 -8.21 -1.27
C LEU A 36 -7.50 -6.87 -0.73
N TYR A 37 -7.51 -5.82 -1.55
CA TYR A 37 -8.07 -4.53 -1.15
C TYR A 37 -9.54 -4.65 -0.71
N GLN A 38 -10.34 -5.46 -1.39
CA GLN A 38 -11.73 -5.74 -1.01
C GLN A 38 -11.86 -6.52 0.32
N ALA A 39 -10.87 -7.34 0.67
CA ALA A 39 -10.83 -8.07 1.94
C ALA A 39 -10.39 -7.20 3.14
N VAL A 40 -9.93 -5.97 2.92
CA VAL A 40 -9.45 -5.08 3.98
C VAL A 40 -10.60 -4.27 4.62
N ARG A 41 -10.53 -3.94 5.91
CA ARG A 41 -11.49 -3.02 6.56
C ARG A 41 -11.61 -1.67 5.81
N PRO A 42 -12.81 -1.22 5.40
CA PRO A 42 -12.99 0.04 4.66
C PRO A 42 -12.39 1.28 5.34
N ARG A 43 -12.46 1.36 6.68
CA ARG A 43 -11.86 2.45 7.45
C ARG A 43 -10.33 2.45 7.37
N THR A 44 -9.72 1.27 7.36
CA THR A 44 -8.26 1.13 7.32
C THR A 44 -7.70 1.47 5.95
N ARG A 45 -8.42 1.16 4.87
CA ARG A 45 -8.06 1.53 3.50
C ARG A 45 -7.76 3.03 3.34
N LYS A 46 -8.48 3.89 4.08
CA LYS A 46 -8.38 5.37 3.98
C LYS A 46 -7.43 6.02 4.99
N LYS A 47 -6.92 5.27 5.97
CA LYS A 47 -6.14 5.84 7.09
C LYS A 47 -4.77 5.22 7.26
N ARG A 48 -4.58 3.96 6.83
CA ARG A 48 -3.31 3.26 6.99
C ARG A 48 -2.25 3.95 6.17
N THR A 49 -1.21 4.43 6.84
CA THR A 49 -0.02 4.99 6.18
C THR A 49 0.95 3.88 5.80
N VAL A 50 1.88 4.15 4.89
CA VAL A 50 2.91 3.18 4.50
C VAL A 50 3.79 2.80 5.68
N TYR A 51 4.16 3.79 6.51
CA TYR A 51 4.88 3.59 7.75
C TYR A 51 4.18 2.56 8.66
N GLU A 52 2.92 2.82 9.00
CA GLU A 52 2.15 1.92 9.86
C GLU A 52 1.91 0.56 9.23
N GLY A 53 1.71 0.50 7.90
CA GLY A 53 1.43 -0.72 7.17
C GLY A 53 2.62 -1.68 7.21
N LEU A 54 3.82 -1.15 6.96
CA LEU A 54 5.06 -1.92 6.94
C LEU A 54 5.55 -2.29 8.35
N GLN A 55 5.34 -1.41 9.34
CA GLN A 55 5.69 -1.70 10.73
C GLN A 55 5.00 -2.97 11.22
N ASP A 56 5.79 -3.94 11.69
CA ASP A 56 5.33 -5.26 12.15
C ASP A 56 4.35 -5.97 11.20
N ARG A 57 4.43 -5.65 9.90
CA ARG A 57 3.52 -6.17 8.86
C ARG A 57 2.05 -5.94 9.22
N ARG A 58 1.73 -4.79 9.82
CA ARG A 58 0.39 -4.47 10.32
C ARG A 58 -0.67 -4.48 9.23
N TRP A 59 -0.29 -4.26 7.97
CA TRP A 59 -1.18 -4.37 6.82
C TRP A 59 -1.85 -5.75 6.71
N VAL A 60 -1.20 -6.83 7.15
CA VAL A 60 -1.78 -8.19 7.16
C VAL A 60 -2.95 -8.27 8.13
N LYS A 61 -2.89 -7.56 9.26
CA LYS A 61 -3.97 -7.50 10.26
C LYS A 61 -5.18 -6.70 9.77
N ASP A 62 -5.03 -5.97 8.67
CA ASP A 62 -6.12 -5.17 8.10
C ASP A 62 -7.09 -6.04 7.27
N ILE A 63 -6.66 -7.24 6.89
CA ILE A 63 -7.43 -8.25 6.15
C ILE A 63 -8.44 -8.89 7.09
N ILE A 64 -9.73 -8.71 6.82
CA ILE A 64 -10.83 -9.30 7.60
C ILE A 64 -11.91 -9.97 6.77
N GLY A 65 -11.90 -9.75 5.46
CA GLY A 65 -12.84 -10.37 4.54
C GLY A 65 -12.52 -11.84 4.32
N ALA A 66 -13.29 -12.46 3.44
CA ALA A 66 -13.08 -13.84 3.06
C ALA A 66 -11.68 -14.04 2.45
N LEU A 67 -10.93 -15.03 2.95
CA LEU A 67 -9.63 -15.44 2.42
C LEU A 67 -9.82 -16.41 1.24
N THR A 68 -10.41 -15.90 0.16
CA THR A 68 -10.54 -16.68 -1.08
C THR A 68 -9.16 -16.90 -1.71
N VAL A 69 -9.06 -17.88 -2.62
CA VAL A 69 -7.83 -18.13 -3.39
C VAL A 69 -7.30 -16.84 -4.04
N GLN A 70 -8.20 -15.98 -4.50
CA GLN A 70 -7.84 -14.75 -5.22
C GLN A 70 -7.25 -13.72 -4.26
N VAL A 71 -7.77 -13.64 -3.03
CA VAL A 71 -7.19 -12.82 -1.96
C VAL A 71 -5.82 -13.34 -1.56
N LEU A 72 -5.62 -14.67 -1.52
CA LEU A 72 -4.32 -15.28 -1.19
C LEU A 72 -3.27 -15.00 -2.28
N LEU A 73 -3.64 -15.08 -3.56
CA LEU A 73 -2.74 -14.74 -4.67
C LEU A 73 -2.34 -13.26 -4.63
N ASP A 74 -3.31 -12.38 -4.43
CA ASP A 74 -3.07 -10.94 -4.26
C ASP A 74 -2.16 -10.66 -3.05
N TYR A 75 -2.40 -11.35 -1.92
CA TYR A 75 -1.57 -11.26 -0.73
C TYR A 75 -0.11 -11.64 -1.02
N LEU A 76 0.13 -12.76 -1.69
CA LEU A 76 1.49 -13.21 -2.02
C LEU A 76 2.20 -12.23 -2.97
N ASN A 77 1.48 -11.69 -3.96
CA ASN A 77 2.02 -10.68 -4.88
C ASN A 77 2.43 -9.41 -4.13
N ILE A 78 1.59 -8.90 -3.22
CA ILE A 78 1.93 -7.73 -2.40
C ILE A 78 3.07 -8.06 -1.43
N TRP A 79 3.04 -9.22 -0.78
CA TRP A 79 4.09 -9.64 0.13
C TRP A 79 5.48 -9.60 -0.53
N GLU A 80 5.63 -10.21 -1.70
CA GLU A 80 6.92 -10.24 -2.41
C GLU A 80 7.41 -8.84 -2.81
N ARG A 81 6.50 -7.95 -3.23
CA ARG A 81 6.86 -6.56 -3.55
C ARG A 81 7.31 -5.78 -2.33
N LEU A 82 6.61 -5.92 -1.20
CA LEU A 82 6.93 -5.19 0.03
C LEU A 82 8.24 -5.65 0.67
N ARG A 83 8.69 -6.89 0.41
CA ARG A 83 9.99 -7.38 0.93
C ARG A 83 11.19 -6.57 0.44
N LEU A 84 11.08 -5.96 -0.73
CA LEU A 84 12.14 -5.15 -1.33
C LEU A 84 12.10 -3.69 -0.87
N ILE A 85 11.10 -3.30 -0.08
CA ILE A 85 10.90 -1.93 0.34
C ILE A 85 11.51 -1.73 1.72
N THR A 86 12.45 -0.79 1.79
CA THR A 86 13.01 -0.28 3.03
C THR A 86 12.64 1.19 3.18
N LEU A 87 11.97 1.53 4.28
CA LEU A 87 11.72 2.92 4.63
C LEU A 87 13.02 3.59 5.05
N VAL A 88 13.18 4.86 4.69
CA VAL A 88 14.32 5.67 5.11
C VAL A 88 13.81 6.62 6.18
N ASP A 89 14.18 6.33 7.43
CA ASP A 89 13.81 7.17 8.55
C ASP A 89 14.27 8.61 8.34
N ASN A 90 13.41 9.56 8.72
CA ASN A 90 13.67 11.00 8.65
C ASN A 90 13.77 11.60 7.24
N VAL A 91 13.42 10.86 6.19
CA VAL A 91 13.26 11.41 4.83
C VAL A 91 11.78 11.57 4.54
N GLN A 92 11.32 12.78 4.30
CA GLN A 92 9.90 13.01 3.99
C GLN A 92 9.51 12.37 2.65
N ASP A 93 8.28 11.84 2.59
CA ASP A 93 7.65 11.38 1.35
C ASP A 93 7.65 12.48 0.28
N LYS A 94 8.02 12.13 -0.95
CA LYS A 94 8.08 13.07 -2.08
C LYS A 94 7.04 12.73 -3.13
N ILE A 95 6.40 13.76 -3.66
CA ILE A 95 5.52 13.64 -4.81
C ILE A 95 6.38 13.67 -6.07
N LEU A 96 6.42 12.55 -6.80
CA LEU A 96 7.01 12.49 -8.14
C LEU A 96 5.93 12.85 -9.16
N TRP A 97 6.15 13.97 -9.85
CA TRP A 97 5.38 14.39 -11.01
C TRP A 97 6.02 13.76 -12.26
N LYS A 98 5.23 13.03 -13.04
CA LYS A 98 5.61 12.54 -14.37
C LYS A 98 5.16 13.52 -15.45
#